data_AF-A0A259D0V0-F1
#
_entry.id   AF-A0A259D0V0-F1
#
_cell.length_a   1.000
_cell.length_b   1.000
_cell.length_c   1.000
_cell.angle_alpha   90.00
_cell.angle_beta   90.00
_cell.angle_gamma   90.00
#
_symmetry.space_group_name_H-M   'P 1'
#
loop_
_entity.id
_entity.type
_entity.pdbx_description
1 polymer ?
#
loop_
_entity_poly.entity_id
_entity_poly.type
_entity_poly.pdbx_seq_one_letter_code
_entity_poly.pdbx_strand_id
1 'polypeptide(L)'
;GSRERIETIYGAGAQSTLPPGDYVAEVSLDLAVAEVPFTVKGGERVDVKVVLNAGVMAITAPEGAQIVVLPAKADIAGNRERLYTGYSALTTLTAPAGDYLVQVVVGDTTTDLPVSVTAGERTEATLP
;
A
#
# COMPACT_ATOMS: atom_id res chain seq x y z
N GLY A 1 4.94 -16.29 -14.15
CA GLY A 1 6.39 -16.52 -14.33
C GLY A 1 7.09 -15.98 -13.09
N SER A 2 8.06 -16.70 -12.55
CA SER A 2 8.86 -16.24 -11.42
C SER A 2 9.99 -15.34 -11.94
N ARG A 3 10.07 -14.09 -11.45
CA ARG A 3 11.25 -13.24 -11.63
C ARG A 3 12.23 -13.53 -10.49
N GLU A 4 13.51 -13.61 -10.81
CA GLU A 4 14.56 -13.74 -9.79
C GLU A 4 14.70 -12.42 -9.04
N ARG A 5 14.74 -12.46 -7.70
CA ARG A 5 14.99 -11.29 -6.87
C ARG A 5 16.49 -11.10 -6.76
N ILE A 6 16.97 -9.98 -7.29
CA ILE A 6 18.40 -9.64 -7.28
C ILE A 6 18.79 -8.98 -5.95
N GLU A 7 17.99 -8.02 -5.46
CA GLU A 7 18.32 -7.26 -4.26
C GLU A 7 17.05 -6.72 -3.57
N THR A 8 17.16 -6.30 -2.31
CA THR A 8 16.13 -5.54 -1.60
C THR A 8 16.83 -4.44 -0.80
N ILE A 9 16.42 -3.19 -1.03
CA ILE A 9 16.99 -2.02 -0.36
C ILE A 9 15.85 -1.18 0.20
N TYR A 10 16.07 -0.61 1.39
CA TYR A 10 15.08 0.21 2.10
C TYR A 10 15.44 1.69 2.04
N GLY A 11 14.41 2.53 2.11
CA GLY A 11 14.53 3.99 2.22
C GLY A 11 14.38 4.72 0.89
N ALA A 12 13.89 5.96 0.98
CA ALA A 12 13.77 6.84 -0.16
C ALA A 12 15.17 7.23 -0.68
N GLY A 13 15.38 7.12 -2.00
CA GLY A 13 16.67 7.44 -2.62
C GLY A 13 17.73 6.35 -2.44
N ALA A 14 17.33 5.13 -2.11
CA ALA A 14 18.17 3.94 -2.15
C ALA A 14 18.96 3.83 -3.46
N GLN A 15 20.21 3.38 -3.38
CA GLN A 15 21.12 3.26 -4.51
C GLN A 15 21.71 1.85 -4.55
N SER A 16 21.89 1.33 -5.76
CA SER A 16 22.51 0.02 -6.00
C SER A 16 23.48 0.10 -7.18
N THR A 17 24.43 -0.83 -7.21
CA THR A 17 25.28 -1.10 -8.38
C THR A 17 24.87 -2.44 -8.98
N LEU A 18 24.29 -2.41 -10.17
CA LEU A 18 23.84 -3.61 -10.89
C LEU A 18 24.71 -3.84 -12.13
N PRO A 19 24.93 -5.10 -12.54
CA PRO A 19 25.46 -5.41 -13.87
C PRO A 19 24.58 -4.83 -14.98
N PRO A 20 25.11 -4.67 -16.20
CA PRO A 20 24.28 -4.31 -17.35
C PRO A 20 23.21 -5.37 -17.62
N GLY A 21 21.97 -4.94 -17.85
CA GLY A 21 20.83 -5.83 -18.04
C GLY A 21 19.47 -5.14 -17.95
N ASP A 22 18.42 -5.92 -18.17
CA ASP A 22 17.03 -5.48 -18.03
C ASP A 22 16.46 -5.94 -16.68
N TYR A 23 15.85 -5.02 -15.95
CA TYR A 23 15.37 -5.21 -14.59
C TYR A 23 13.95 -4.66 -14.43
N VAL A 24 13.30 -5.06 -13.33
CA VAL A 24 12.06 -4.46 -12.85
C VAL A 24 12.27 -3.99 -11.42
N ALA A 25 12.03 -2.71 -11.17
CA ALA A 25 11.99 -2.16 -9.83
C ALA A 25 10.59 -2.37 -9.25
N GLU A 26 10.47 -3.19 -8.21
CA GLU A 26 9.27 -3.31 -7.38
C GLU A 26 9.48 -2.42 -6.14
N VAL A 27 8.63 -1.42 -5.96
CA VAL A 27 8.66 -0.52 -4.80
C VAL A 27 7.35 -0.68 -4.04
N SER A 28 7.47 -0.95 -2.74
CA SER A 28 6.33 -1.08 -1.84
C SER A 28 6.42 -0.10 -0.67
N LEU A 29 5.28 0.48 -0.30
CA LEU A 29 5.10 1.27 0.92
C LEU A 29 3.71 0.99 1.50
N ASP A 30 3.66 0.39 2.69
CA ASP A 30 2.44 -0.14 3.31
C ASP A 30 1.64 -1.03 2.34
N LEU A 31 0.47 -0.57 1.88
CA LEU A 31 -0.41 -1.29 0.96
C LEU A 31 -0.14 -0.95 -0.52
N ALA A 32 0.67 0.06 -0.79
CA ALA A 32 0.98 0.50 -2.15
C ALA A 32 2.16 -0.29 -2.71
N VAL A 33 2.01 -0.82 -3.92
CA VAL A 33 3.05 -1.49 -4.68
C VAL A 33 3.03 -0.97 -6.11
N ALA A 34 4.18 -0.64 -6.67
CA ALA A 34 4.33 -0.30 -8.08
C ALA A 34 5.58 -0.96 -8.67
N GLU A 35 5.46 -1.36 -9.94
CA GLU A 35 6.54 -1.94 -10.71
C GLU A 35 6.91 -1.03 -11.89
N VAL A 36 8.21 -0.82 -12.13
CA VAL A 36 8.71 -0.10 -13.31
C VAL A 36 9.87 -0.86 -13.94
N PRO A 37 9.80 -1.24 -15.23
CA PRO A 37 10.93 -1.81 -15.93
C PRO A 37 12.00 -0.74 -16.23
N PHE A 38 13.27 -1.13 -16.17
CA PHE A 38 14.39 -0.27 -16.53
C PHE A 38 15.57 -1.09 -17.04
N THR A 39 16.46 -0.45 -17.81
CA THR A 39 17.65 -1.08 -18.37
C THR A 39 18.90 -0.38 -17.83
N VAL A 40 19.86 -1.16 -17.34
CA VAL A 40 21.17 -0.67 -16.89
C VAL A 40 22.21 -0.91 -17.99
N LYS A 41 22.97 0.12 -18.32
CA LYS A 41 24.15 0.02 -19.20
C LYS A 41 25.43 0.22 -18.39
N GLY A 42 26.53 -0.36 -18.86
CA GLY A 42 27.81 -0.29 -18.15
C GLY A 42 28.30 1.15 -17.96
N GLY A 43 28.61 1.52 -16.72
CA GLY A 43 29.12 2.84 -16.37
C GLY A 43 28.08 3.97 -16.35
N GLU A 44 26.80 3.65 -16.57
CA GLU A 44 25.70 4.62 -16.56
C GLU A 44 24.97 4.62 -15.21
N ARG A 45 24.60 5.81 -14.72
CA ARG A 45 23.65 5.96 -13.62
C ARG A 45 22.25 6.09 -14.19
N VAL A 46 21.35 5.21 -13.74
CA VAL A 46 19.94 5.23 -14.12
C VAL A 46 19.12 5.68 -12.91
N ASP A 47 18.46 6.83 -13.01
CA ASP A 47 17.50 7.26 -12.00
C ASP A 47 16.11 6.71 -12.32
N VAL A 48 15.66 5.72 -11.55
CA VAL A 48 14.35 5.08 -11.73
C VAL A 48 13.32 5.82 -10.89
N LYS A 49 12.37 6.50 -11.56
CA LYS A 49 11.24 7.15 -10.90
C LYS A 49 10.04 6.20 -10.85
N VAL A 50 9.66 5.78 -9.65
CA VAL A 50 8.49 4.93 -9.43
C VAL A 50 7.36 5.76 -8.85
N VAL A 51 6.26 5.88 -9.58
CA VAL A 51 5.06 6.58 -9.14
C VAL A 51 4.11 5.56 -8.53
N LEU A 52 3.91 5.61 -7.21
CA LEU A 52 3.03 4.68 -6.49
C LEU A 52 1.54 4.92 -6.77
N ASN A 53 1.17 6.11 -7.28
CA ASN A 53 -0.22 6.55 -7.42
C ASN A 53 -1.03 6.31 -6.13
N ALA A 54 -0.44 6.67 -4.99
CA ALA A 54 -0.94 6.36 -3.66
C ALA A 54 -1.23 7.63 -2.87
N GLY A 55 -2.16 7.53 -1.93
CA GLY A 55 -2.48 8.54 -0.93
C GLY A 55 -2.31 7.98 0.49
N VAL A 56 -2.55 8.82 1.48
CA VAL A 56 -2.46 8.45 2.90
C VAL A 56 -3.86 8.31 3.48
N MET A 57 -4.16 7.14 4.03
CA MET A 57 -5.38 6.86 4.78
C MET A 57 -5.07 6.94 6.27
N ALA A 58 -5.65 7.92 6.96
CA ALA A 58 -5.52 8.09 8.40
C ALA A 58 -6.83 7.69 9.08
N ILE A 59 -6.79 6.62 9.87
CA ILE A 59 -7.95 6.04 10.53
C ILE A 59 -7.84 6.32 12.03
N THR A 60 -8.91 6.89 12.59
CA THR A 60 -9.09 7.03 14.03
C THR A 60 -10.27 6.17 14.45
N ALA A 61 -10.02 5.25 15.37
CA ALA A 61 -10.99 4.32 15.93
C ALA A 61 -11.03 4.41 17.46
N PRO A 62 -12.12 3.97 18.10
CA PRO A 62 -12.20 3.85 19.55
C PRO A 62 -11.08 2.99 20.14
N GLU A 63 -10.75 3.22 21.42
CA GLU A 63 -9.78 2.37 22.13
C GLU A 63 -10.24 0.91 22.18
N GLY A 64 -9.30 -0.02 22.00
CA GLY A 64 -9.58 -1.45 21.97
C GLY A 64 -10.25 -1.94 20.69
N ALA A 65 -10.45 -1.07 19.69
CA ALA A 65 -10.98 -1.46 18.41
C ALA A 65 -9.95 -2.18 17.52
N GLN A 66 -10.43 -3.15 16.75
CA GLN A 66 -9.69 -3.74 15.63
C GLN A 66 -10.09 -3.02 14.34
N ILE A 67 -9.11 -2.54 13.60
CA ILE A 67 -9.27 -1.93 12.27
C ILE A 67 -8.91 -2.98 11.22
N VAL A 68 -9.78 -3.16 10.23
CA VAL A 68 -9.56 -4.03 9.08
C VAL A 68 -9.78 -3.23 7.81
N VAL A 69 -8.80 -3.23 6.90
CA VAL A 69 -8.96 -2.59 5.58
C VAL A 69 -9.21 -3.66 4.54
N LEU A 70 -10.26 -3.47 3.76
CA LEU A 70 -10.73 -4.36 2.70
C LEU A 70 -10.82 -3.61 1.36
N PRO A 71 -10.80 -4.32 0.22
CA PRO A 71 -11.22 -3.77 -1.06
C PRO A 71 -12.68 -3.33 -0.98
N ALA A 72 -13.04 -2.20 -1.62
CA ALA A 72 -14.44 -1.75 -1.66
C ALA A 72 -15.37 -2.81 -2.27
N LYS A 73 -14.92 -3.47 -3.35
CA LYS A 73 -15.67 -4.52 -4.04
C LYS A 73 -15.21 -5.90 -3.60
N ALA A 74 -16.19 -6.78 -3.36
CA ALA A 74 -15.91 -8.20 -3.23
C ALA A 74 -15.48 -8.81 -4.56
N ASP A 75 -14.79 -9.95 -4.50
CA ASP A 75 -14.51 -10.79 -5.65
C ASP A 75 -15.78 -11.42 -6.22
N ILE A 76 -15.65 -12.18 -7.32
CA ILE A 76 -16.78 -12.83 -7.99
C ILE A 76 -17.49 -13.88 -7.11
N ALA A 77 -16.82 -14.40 -6.08
CA ALA A 77 -17.38 -15.33 -5.11
C ALA A 77 -17.99 -14.61 -3.88
N GLY A 78 -17.95 -13.27 -3.84
CA GLY A 78 -18.47 -12.47 -2.75
C GLY A 78 -17.50 -12.28 -1.58
N ASN A 79 -16.23 -12.68 -1.71
CA ASN A 79 -15.23 -12.55 -0.66
C ASN A 79 -14.46 -11.23 -0.77
N ARG A 80 -14.00 -10.72 0.37
CA ARG A 80 -13.04 -9.63 0.45
C ARG A 80 -11.78 -10.12 1.15
N GLU A 81 -10.67 -10.15 0.44
CA GLU A 81 -9.37 -10.42 1.06
C GLU A 81 -8.97 -9.23 1.95
N ARG A 82 -8.46 -9.53 3.14
CA ARG A 82 -8.01 -8.49 4.08
C ARG A 82 -6.68 -7.91 3.61
N LEU A 83 -6.66 -6.61 3.35
CA LEU A 83 -5.45 -5.88 2.97
C LEU A 83 -4.61 -5.50 4.20
N TYR A 84 -5.29 -5.17 5.30
CA TYR A 84 -4.64 -4.78 6.55
C TYR A 84 -5.48 -5.21 7.76
N THR A 85 -4.80 -5.45 8.89
CA THR A 85 -5.44 -5.55 10.20
C THR A 85 -4.54 -4.89 11.24
N GLY A 86 -5.12 -4.04 12.08
CA GLY A 86 -4.42 -3.35 13.16
C GLY A 86 -5.31 -3.19 14.39
N TYR A 87 -4.69 -2.91 15.53
CA TYR A 87 -5.38 -2.75 16.83
C TYR A 87 -5.07 -1.38 17.48
N SER A 88 -4.42 -0.48 16.73
CA SER A 88 -4.12 0.86 17.19
C SER A 88 -5.31 1.77 16.93
N ALA A 89 -5.72 2.53 17.95
CA ALA A 89 -6.75 3.57 17.83
C ALA A 89 -6.40 4.63 16.77
N LEU A 90 -5.10 4.84 16.52
CA LEU A 90 -4.59 5.70 15.46
C LEU A 90 -3.77 4.87 14.49
N THR A 91 -4.25 4.74 13.25
CA THR A 91 -3.60 3.98 12.19
C THR A 91 -3.40 4.89 10.98
N THR A 92 -2.21 4.91 10.40
CA THR A 92 -1.93 5.61 9.15
C THR A 92 -1.32 4.63 8.17
N LEU A 93 -1.87 4.56 6.96
CA LEU A 93 -1.43 3.65 5.92
C LEU A 93 -1.31 4.39 4.60
N THR A 94 -0.25 4.10 3.86
CA THR A 94 -0.15 4.46 2.44
C THR A 94 -0.88 3.41 1.61
N ALA A 95 -1.84 3.84 0.80
CA ALA A 95 -2.64 2.95 -0.03
C ALA A 95 -2.74 3.50 -1.47
N PRO A 96 -2.81 2.62 -2.49
CA PRO A 96 -3.12 3.05 -3.85
C PRO A 96 -4.38 3.90 -3.90
N ALA A 97 -4.46 4.82 -4.87
CA ALA A 97 -5.67 5.57 -5.09
C ALA A 97 -6.82 4.64 -5.47
N GLY A 98 -7.97 4.83 -4.83
CA GLY A 98 -9.13 3.96 -5.01
C GLY A 98 -10.04 3.93 -3.81
N ASP A 99 -11.11 3.16 -3.94
CA ASP A 99 -12.10 2.98 -2.89
C ASP A 99 -11.79 1.74 -2.05
N TYR A 100 -11.92 1.92 -0.74
CA TYR A 100 -11.69 0.91 0.29
C TYR A 100 -12.90 0.82 1.21
N LEU A 101 -13.01 -0.31 1.89
CA LEU A 101 -13.92 -0.50 3.00
C LEU A 101 -13.10 -0.70 4.28
N VAL A 102 -13.23 0.24 5.22
CA VAL A 102 -12.63 0.13 6.54
C VAL A 102 -13.67 -0.44 7.48
N GLN A 103 -13.39 -1.60 8.08
CA GLN A 103 -14.20 -2.15 9.16
C GLN A 103 -13.54 -1.88 10.50
N VAL A 104 -14.33 -1.42 11.45
CA VAL A 104 -13.91 -1.27 12.84
C VAL A 104 -14.73 -2.21 13.70
N VAL A 105 -14.04 -3.08 14.42
CA VAL A 105 -14.63 -4.11 15.27
C VAL A 105 -14.37 -3.77 16.74
N VAL A 106 -15.43 -3.65 17.53
CA VAL A 106 -15.38 -3.41 18.97
C VAL A 106 -16.27 -4.45 19.65
N GLY A 107 -15.66 -5.41 20.35
CA GLY A 107 -16.39 -6.58 20.85
C GLY A 107 -17.08 -7.33 19.71
N ASP A 108 -18.40 -7.46 19.79
CA ASP A 108 -19.22 -8.11 18.76
C ASP A 108 -19.79 -7.14 17.71
N THR A 109 -19.51 -5.84 17.84
CA THR A 109 -20.02 -4.82 16.91
C THR A 109 -19.01 -4.55 15.81
N THR A 110 -19.45 -4.64 14.56
CA THR A 110 -18.65 -4.25 13.38
C THR A 110 -19.30 -3.05 12.71
N THR A 111 -18.51 -2.01 12.46
CA THR A 111 -18.92 -0.80 11.74
C THR A 111 -18.14 -0.69 10.44
N ASP A 112 -18.86 -0.53 9.34
CA ASP A 112 -18.32 -0.42 7.98
C ASP A 112 -18.27 1.05 7.57
N LEU A 113 -17.10 1.52 7.13
CA LEU A 113 -16.86 2.87 6.63
C LEU A 113 -16.23 2.82 5.23
N PRO A 114 -16.94 3.26 4.17
CA PRO A 114 -16.32 3.44 2.87
C PRO A 114 -15.35 4.62 2.91
N VAL A 115 -14.15 4.43 2.36
CA VAL A 115 -13.09 5.45 2.30
C VAL A 115 -12.52 5.51 0.89
N SER A 116 -12.44 6.70 0.31
CA SER A 116 -11.79 6.94 -0.96
C SER A 116 -10.41 7.58 -0.74
N VAL A 117 -9.38 6.97 -1.30
CA VAL A 117 -8.01 7.47 -1.27
C VAL A 117 -7.70 8.14 -2.61
N THR A 118 -7.28 9.40 -2.56
CA THR A 118 -6.79 10.13 -3.74
C THR A 118 -5.26 10.14 -3.74
N ALA A 119 -4.65 9.93 -4.92
CA ALA A 119 -3.20 9.96 -5.05
C ALA A 119 -2.64 11.33 -4.63
N GLY A 120 -1.60 11.32 -3.79
CA GLY A 120 -0.94 12.54 -3.29
C GLY A 120 -1.70 13.29 -2.20
N GLU A 121 -2.87 12.82 -1.78
CA GLU A 121 -3.67 13.45 -0.72
C GLU A 121 -3.67 12.61 0.57
N ARG A 122 -4.12 13.24 1.65
CA ARG A 122 -4.40 12.58 2.93
C ARG A 122 -5.90 12.56 3.15
N THR A 123 -6.47 11.37 3.33
CA THR A 123 -7.86 11.16 3.72
C THR A 123 -7.92 10.84 5.22
N GLU A 124 -8.78 11.55 5.95
CA GLU A 124 -9.08 11.27 7.35
C GLU A 124 -10.40 10.52 7.50
N ALA A 125 -10.37 9.43 8.26
CA ALA A 125 -11.49 8.55 8.52
C ALA A 125 -11.63 8.35 10.03
N THR A 126 -12.51 9.13 10.65
CA THR A 126 -12.78 9.07 12.09
C THR A 126 -14.07 8.32 12.33
N LEU A 127 -14.01 7.27 13.14
CA LEU A 127 -15.17 6.52 13.58
C LEU A 127 -15.55 6.90 15.02
N PRO A 128 -16.86 7.04 15.31
CA PRO A 128 -17.35 7.32 16.66
C PRO A 128 -17.20 6.13 17.61
#